data_AF-I7LK18-F1
#
_entry.id   AF-I7LK18-F1
#
_cell.length_a   1.000
_cell.length_b   1.000
_cell.length_c   1.000
_cell.angle_alpha   90.00
_cell.angle_beta   90.00
_cell.angle_gamma   90.00
#
_symmetry.space_group_name_H-M   'P 1'
#
loop_
_entity.id
_entity.type
_entity.pdbx_description
1 polymer ?
#
loop_
_entity_poly.entity_id
_entity_poly.type
_entity_poly.pdbx_seq_one_letter_code
_entity_poly.pdbx_strand_id
1 'polypeptide(L)' 'MDEAAKKAFKGRFVMLTVMLNIIILCFAMGVFILFRFAPSSTLGLGIGIFLLAVGAVFSVSFRKWYYQTKVWLHEQP' A
#
# COMPACT_ATOMS: atom_id res chain seq x y z
N MET A 1 -4.05 -16.03 -22.87
CA MET A 1 -3.56 -16.38 -21.53
C MET A 1 -3.88 -17.84 -21.23
N ASP A 2 -2.82 -18.63 -21.09
CA ASP A 2 -2.88 -19.98 -20.54
C ASP A 2 -3.45 -19.97 -19.10
N GLU A 3 -4.14 -21.05 -18.69
CA GLU A 3 -4.81 -21.13 -17.38
C GLU A 3 -3.81 -20.99 -16.22
N ALA A 4 -2.55 -21.42 -16.42
CA ALA A 4 -1.47 -21.22 -15.44
C ALA A 4 -1.12 -19.73 -15.26
N ALA A 5 -1.06 -18.96 -16.35
CA ALA A 5 -0.77 -17.52 -16.32
C ALA A 5 -1.90 -16.73 -15.62
N LYS A 6 -3.15 -17.16 -15.80
CA LYS A 6 -4.33 -16.55 -15.16
C LYS A 6 -4.33 -16.72 -13.65
N LYS A 7 -3.93 -17.90 -13.16
CA LYS A 7 -3.77 -18.17 -11.72
C LYS A 7 -2.62 -17.35 -11.12
N ALA A 8 -1.50 -17.22 -11.82
CA ALA A 8 -0.38 -16.39 -11.39
C ALA A 8 -0.75 -14.90 -11.32
N PHE A 9 -1.48 -14.39 -12.32
CA PHE A 9 -1.98 -13.01 -12.32
C PHE A 9 -2.93 -12.76 -11.14
N LYS A 10 -3.88 -13.67 -10.89
CA LYS A 10 -4.83 -13.54 -9.76
C LYS A 10 -4.09 -13.45 -8.42
N GLY A 11 -3.03 -14.24 -8.21
CA GLY A 11 -2.19 -14.16 -7.01
C GLY A 11 -1.50 -12.80 -6.86
N ARG A 12 -0.87 -12.30 -7.93
CA ARG A 12 -0.22 -10.98 -7.92
C ARG A 12 -1.22 -9.84 -7.70
N PHE A 13 -2.40 -9.95 -8.29
CA PHE A 13 -3.47 -8.96 -8.13
C PHE A 13 -4.03 -8.93 -6.70
N VAL A 14 -4.23 -10.09 -6.07
CA VAL A 14 -4.62 -10.18 -4.66
C VAL A 14 -3.55 -9.54 -3.78
N MET A 15 -2.27 -9.86 -4.00
CA MET A 15 -1.17 -9.27 -3.23
C MET A 15 -1.13 -7.73 -3.36
N LEU A 16 -1.26 -7.20 -4.58
CA LEU A 16 -1.37 -5.76 -4.83
C LEU A 16 -2.59 -5.16 -4.11
N THR A 17 -3.75 -5.79 -4.21
CA THR A 17 -4.99 -5.31 -3.56
C THR A 17 -4.84 -5.25 -2.04
N VAL A 18 -4.25 -6.27 -1.43
CA VAL A 18 -3.98 -6.32 0.02
C VAL A 18 -3.01 -5.22 0.43
N MET A 19 -1.89 -5.05 -0.30
CA MET A 19 -0.93 -3.98 -0.03
C MET A 19 -1.58 -2.59 -0.12
N LEU A 20 -2.40 -2.35 -1.15
CA LEU A 20 -3.11 -1.08 -1.31
C LEU A 20 -4.06 -0.81 -0.14
N ASN A 21 -4.81 -1.80 0.31
CA ASN A 21 -5.70 -1.65 1.48
C ASN A 21 -4.91 -1.35 2.75
N ILE A 22 -3.77 -2.01 2.98
CA ILE A 22 -2.90 -1.70 4.12
C ILE A 22 -2.42 -0.25 4.07
N ILE A 23 -2.00 0.23 2.90
CA ILE A 23 -1.59 1.63 2.70
C ILE A 23 -2.74 2.58 3.07
N ILE A 24 -3.94 2.33 2.54
CA ILE A 24 -5.12 3.15 2.82
C ILE A 24 -5.42 3.17 4.33
N LEU A 25 -5.37 2.02 5.01
CA LEU A 25 -5.58 1.94 6.45
C LEU A 25 -4.51 2.69 7.23
N CYS A 26 -3.24 2.60 6.86
CA CYS A 26 -2.16 3.36 7.47
C CYS A 26 -2.36 4.87 7.33
N PHE A 27 -2.73 5.34 6.13
CA PHE A 27 -3.01 6.76 5.90
C PHE A 27 -4.26 7.23 6.65
N ALA A 28 -5.35 6.46 6.61
CA ALA A 28 -6.59 6.79 7.30
C ALA A 28 -6.37 6.89 8.81
N MET A 29 -5.69 5.92 9.42
CA MET A 29 -5.35 5.95 10.84
C MET A 29 -4.34 7.06 11.17
N GLY A 30 -3.31 7.26 10.34
CA GLY A 30 -2.32 8.32 10.55
C GLY A 30 -2.96 9.71 10.54
N VAL A 31 -3.79 10.01 9.54
CA VAL A 31 -4.53 11.27 9.44
C VAL A 31 -5.51 11.41 10.61
N PHE A 32 -6.24 10.35 10.96
CA PHE A 32 -7.16 10.38 12.10
C PHE A 32 -6.44 10.71 13.41
N ILE A 33 -5.29 10.07 13.66
CA ILE A 33 -4.48 10.31 14.86
C ILE A 33 -3.96 11.75 14.86
N LEU A 34 -3.48 12.25 13.72
CA LEU A 34 -3.03 13.63 13.62
C LEU A 34 -4.15 14.63 13.89
N PHE A 35 -5.34 14.44 13.32
CA PHE A 35 -6.46 15.35 13.56
C PHE A 35 -7.01 15.27 14.99
N ARG A 36 -7.09 14.06 15.56
CA ARG A 36 -7.78 13.84 16.84
C ARG A 36 -6.88 14.00 18.07
N PHE A 37 -5.59 13.70 17.94
CA PHE A 37 -4.65 13.59 19.06
C PHE A 37 -3.41 14.49 18.94
N ALA A 38 -2.99 14.94 17.74
CA ALA A 38 -1.86 15.87 17.64
C ALA A 38 -2.09 17.24 18.31
N PRO A 39 -3.32 17.81 18.36
CA PRO A 39 -3.53 19.08 19.06
C PRO A 39 -3.33 18.99 20.58
N SER A 40 -3.42 17.80 21.15
CA SER A 40 -3.44 17.56 22.61
C SER A 40 -2.26 16.73 23.11
N SER A 41 -1.46 16.13 22.23
CA SER A 41 -0.34 15.27 22.60
C SER A 41 0.78 15.25 21.56
N THR A 42 1.99 15.61 21.99
CA THR A 42 3.23 15.47 21.20
C THR A 42 3.53 14.02 20.82
N LEU A 43 3.12 13.06 21.66
CA LEU A 43 3.20 11.63 21.37
C LEU A 43 2.25 11.23 20.22
N GLY A 44 1.01 11.74 20.24
CA GLY A 44 0.04 11.51 19.16
C GLY A 44 0.52 12.08 17.82
N LEU A 45 1.17 13.24 17.85
CA LEU A 45 1.81 13.84 16.67
C LEU A 45 2.92 12.93 16.13
N GLY A 46 3.83 12.45 16.99
CA GLY A 46 4.91 11.54 16.59
C GLY A 46 4.40 10.23 15.97
N ILE A 47 3.40 9.60 16.59
CA ILE A 47 2.79 8.36 16.08
C ILE A 47 2.10 8.59 14.74
N GLY A 48 1.37 9.70 14.60
CA GLY A 48 0.68 10.05 13.36
C GLY A 48 1.66 10.26 12.20
N ILE A 49 2.73 11.03 12.41
CA ILE A 49 3.78 11.23 11.39
C ILE A 49 4.46 9.90 11.04
N PHE A 50 4.79 9.07 12.03
CA PHE A 50 5.40 7.78 11.79
C PHE A 50 4.51 6.87 10.93
N LEU A 51 3.21 6.81 11.23
CA LEU A 51 2.24 6.04 10.44
C LEU A 51 2.14 6.52 9.00
N LEU A 52 2.17 7.83 8.76
CA LEU A 52 2.19 8.40 7.42
C LEU A 52 3.50 8.08 6.68
N ALA A 53 4.64 8.16 7.37
CA ALA A 53 5.94 7.83 6.79
C ALA A 53 6.00 6.35 6.38
N VAL A 54 5.53 5.45 7.24
CA VAL A 54 5.39 4.02 6.92
C VAL A 54 4.47 3.82 5.72
N GLY A 55 3.28 4.43 5.73
CA GLY A 55 2.34 4.38 4.60
C GLY A 55 2.97 4.85 3.29
N ALA A 56 3.78 5.92 3.32
CA ALA A 56 4.49 6.42 2.14
C ALA A 56 5.53 5.43 1.61
N VAL A 57 6.33 4.81 2.49
CA VAL A 57 7.32 3.77 2.12
C VAL A 57 6.63 2.55 1.49
N PHE A 58 5.51 2.11 2.08
CA PHE A 58 4.70 1.04 1.51
C PHE A 58 4.11 1.42 0.15
N SER A 59 3.69 2.68 -0.02
CA SER A 59 3.16 3.20 -1.30
C SER A 59 4.22 3.20 -2.41
N VAL A 60 5.46 3.60 -2.10
CA VAL A 60 6.58 3.51 -3.06
C VAL A 60 6.84 2.05 -3.45
N SER A 61 6.84 1.15 -2.47
CA SER A 61 7.04 -0.29 -2.70
C SER A 61 5.91 -0.87 -3.55
N PHE A 62 4.65 -0.55 -3.24
CA PHE A 62 3.47 -0.94 -4.02
C PHE A 62 3.58 -0.46 -5.46
N ARG A 63 4.00 0.79 -5.68
CA ARG A 63 4.19 1.34 -7.03
C ARG A 63 5.22 0.50 -7.82
N LYS A 64 6.35 0.15 -7.21
CA LYS A 64 7.37 -0.71 -7.85
C LYS A 64 6.80 -2.08 -8.24
N TRP A 65 6.10 -2.74 -7.32
CA TRP A 65 5.47 -4.04 -7.55
C TRP A 65 4.37 -3.99 -8.62
N TYR A 66 3.60 -2.90 -8.65
CA TYR A 66 2.57 -2.65 -9.66
C TYR A 66 3.18 -2.52 -11.06
N TYR A 67 4.23 -1.70 -11.21
CA TYR A 67 4.92 -1.56 -12.50
C TYR A 67 5.54 -2.89 -12.96
N GLN A 68 6.19 -3.63 -12.07
CA GLN A 68 6.74 -4.95 -12.41
C GLN A 68 5.66 -5.93 -12.86
N THR A 69 4.52 -5.95 -12.18
CA THR A 69 3.38 -6.80 -12.57
C THR A 69 2.79 -6.37 -13.91
N LYS A 70 2.73 -5.06 -14.18
CA LYS A 70 2.25 -4.51 -15.46
C LYS A 70 3.17 -4.86 -16.62
N VAL A 71 4.49 -4.71 -16.44
CA VAL A 71 5.50 -5.10 -17.44
C VAL A 71 5.40 -6.59 -17.73
N TRP A 72 5.38 -7.42 -16.68
CA TRP A 72 5.20 -8.86 -16.84
C TRP A 72 3.91 -9.21 -17.60
N LEU A 73 2.80 -8.51 -17.33
CA LEU A 73 1.53 -8.76 -18.02
C LEU A 73 1.62 -8.40 -19.52
N HIS A 74 2.39 -7.38 -19.89
CA HIS A 74 2.63 -7.00 -21.29
C HIS A 74 3.57 -7.98 -22.02
N GLU A 75 4.45 -8.66 -21.29
CA GLU A 75 5.36 -9.68 -21.83
C GLU A 75 4.69 -11.06 -21.98
N GLN A 76 3.48 -11.27 -21.42
CA GLN A 76 2.74 -12.52 -21.63
C GLN A 76 2.14 -12.56 -23.04
N PRO A 77 2.42 -13.62 -23.84
CA PRO A 77 1.84 -13.81 -25.18
C PRO A 77 0.35 -14.16 -25.19
#